data_AF-A0A7C2ICX6-F1
#
_entry.id   AF-A0A7C2ICX6-F1
#
_cell.length_a   1.000
_cell.length_b   1.000
_cell.length_c   1.000
_cell.angle_alpha   90.00
_cell.angle_beta   90.00
_cell.angle_gamma   90.00
#
_symmetry.space_group_name_H-M   'P 1'
#
loop_
_entity.id
_entity.type
_entity.pdbx_description
1 polymer ?
#
loop_
_entity_poly.entity_id
_entity_poly.type
_entity_poly.pdbx_seq_one_letter_code
_entity_poly.pdbx_strand_id
1 'polypeptide(L)' 'MTYIVAEPCIGVKDHACVDVCPVECFYEGEDMLYIHPEECIDCGACVPE' A
#
# COMPACT_ATOMS: atom_id res chain seq x y z
N MET A 1 -3.37 0.42 -13.70
CA MET A 1 -4.34 1.14 -12.86
C MET A 1 -4.01 0.84 -11.41
N THR A 2 -3.31 1.76 -10.74
CA THR A 2 -2.78 1.55 -9.39
C THR A 2 -3.86 1.35 -8.33
N TYR A 3 -3.52 0.58 -7.30
CA TYR A 3 -4.25 0.57 -6.03
C TYR A 3 -3.95 1.84 -5.22
N ILE A 4 -4.84 2.19 -4.29
CA ILE A 4 -4.70 3.33 -3.38
C ILE A 4 -4.92 2.87 -1.94
N VAL A 5 -4.17 3.47 -1.02
CA VAL A 5 -4.40 3.31 0.42
C VAL A 5 -5.52 4.25 0.84
N ALA A 6 -6.52 3.72 1.53
CA ALA A 6 -7.68 4.49 1.98
C ALA A 6 -7.53 4.99 3.43
N GLU A 7 -8.51 5.78 3.88
CA GLU A 7 -8.57 6.39 5.20
C GLU A 7 -8.31 5.46 6.41
N PRO A 8 -8.62 4.14 6.41
CA PRO A 8 -8.39 3.30 7.58
C PRO A 8 -6.92 3.14 7.97
N CYS A 9 -5.98 3.45 7.07
CA CYS A 9 -4.55 3.35 7.35
C CYS A 9 -4.02 4.51 8.24
N ILE A 10 -4.76 5.62 8.32
CA ILE A 10 -4.35 6.83 9.04
C ILE A 10 -4.13 6.52 10.53
N GLY A 11 -2.89 6.70 11.00
CA GLY A 11 -2.48 6.46 12.39
C GLY A 11 -2.38 4.98 12.80
N VAL A 12 -2.74 4.05 11.92
CA VAL A 12 -2.63 2.60 12.17
C VAL A 12 -1.29 2.07 11.67
N LYS A 13 -1.00 2.29 10.38
CA LYS A 13 0.23 1.80 9.72
C LYS A 13 0.56 0.35 10.11
N ASP A 14 -0.28 -0.61 9.73
CA ASP A 14 -0.09 -2.02 10.13
C ASP A 14 1.05 -2.75 9.39
N HIS A 15 1.55 -2.17 8.29
CA HIS A 15 2.58 -2.72 7.40
C HIS A 15 2.29 -4.10 6.77
N ALA A 16 1.12 -4.71 6.97
CA ALA A 16 0.79 -6.00 6.40
C ALA A 16 0.73 -5.96 4.85
N CYS A 17 0.34 -4.82 4.30
CA CYS A 17 0.32 -4.57 2.86
C CYS A 17 1.73 -4.49 2.23
N VAL A 18 2.77 -4.16 3.01
CA VAL A 18 4.16 -4.06 2.56
C VAL A 18 4.74 -5.45 2.34
N ASP A 19 4.49 -6.37 3.28
CA ASP A 19 5.03 -7.74 3.26
C ASP A 19 4.55 -8.57 2.06
N VAL A 20 3.38 -8.25 1.52
CA VAL A 20 2.76 -8.98 0.40
C VAL A 20 3.02 -8.31 -0.95
N CYS A 21 3.60 -7.10 -0.98
CA CYS A 21 3.83 -6.37 -2.22
C CYS A 21 5.05 -6.94 -2.97
N PRO A 22 4.89 -7.52 -4.19
CA PRO A 22 5.99 -8.17 -4.91
C PRO A 22 7.05 -7.22 -5.46
N VAL A 23 6.75 -5.91 -5.49
CA VAL A 23 7.60 -4.85 -6.05
C VAL A 23 7.94 -3.77 -5.01
N GLU A 24 7.58 -4.00 -3.73
CA GLU A 24 7.90 -3.11 -2.61
C GLU A 24 7.53 -1.62 -2.85
N CYS A 25 6.42 -1.35 -3.55
CA CYS A 25 6.04 0.01 -3.98
C CYS A 25 5.34 0.86 -2.88
N PHE A 26 5.56 0.55 -1.60
CA PHE A 26 4.93 1.25 -0.47
C PHE A 26 5.93 2.19 0.22
N TYR A 27 5.49 3.41 0.49
CA TYR A 27 6.27 4.46 1.13
C TYR A 27 5.55 4.96 2.37
N GLU A 28 6.29 5.12 3.46
CA GLU A 28 5.74 5.64 4.71
C GLU A 28 5.77 7.18 4.73
N GLY A 29 4.60 7.80 4.90
CA GLY A 29 4.49 9.23 5.20
C GLY A 29 4.15 9.48 6.69
N GLU A 30 3.86 10.72 7.05
CA GLU A 30 3.56 11.08 8.45
C GLU A 30 2.34 10.33 9.00
N ASP A 31 1.23 10.35 8.27
CA ASP A 31 -0.05 9.86 8.78
C ASP A 31 -0.40 8.43 8.35
N MET A 32 0.06 7.99 7.17
CA MET A 32 -0.29 6.69 6.59
C MET A 32 0.77 6.18 5.61
N LEU A 33 0.55 4.97 5.08
CA LEU A 33 1.32 4.40 3.97
C LEU A 33 0.76 4.87 2.62
N TYR A 34 1.63 4.98 1.61
CA TYR A 34 1.30 5.42 0.27
C TYR A 34 1.84 4.44 -0.78
N ILE A 35 1.08 4.21 -1.85
CA ILE A 35 1.50 3.36 -2.98
C ILE A 35 2.05 4.27 -4.09
N HIS A 36 3.23 3.94 -4.62
CA HIS A 36 3.79 4.64 -5.77
C HIS A 36 3.13 4.16 -7.07
N PRO A 37 2.43 5.05 -7.81
CA PRO A 37 1.55 4.66 -8.91
C PRO A 37 2.31 4.12 -10.14
N GLU A 38 3.58 4.48 -10.32
CA GLU A 38 4.40 3.99 -11.44
C GLU A 38 5.11 2.67 -11.14
N GLU A 39 5.23 2.31 -9.87
CA GLU A 39 5.88 1.06 -9.44
C GLU A 39 4.85 -0.04 -9.20
N CYS A 40 3.60 0.33 -8.88
CA CYS A 40 2.50 -0.61 -8.72
C CYS A 40 2.22 -1.36 -10.03
N ILE A 41 2.25 -2.69 -9.96
CA ILE A 41 1.98 -3.60 -11.09
C ILE A 41 0.57 -4.18 -11.09
N ASP A 42 -0.35 -3.59 -10.32
CA ASP A 42 -1.77 -3.98 -10.25
C ASP A 42 -2.02 -5.46 -9.85
N CYS A 43 -1.14 -6.05 -9.02
CA CYS A 43 -1.23 -7.47 -8.67
C CYS A 43 -2.36 -7.83 -7.68
N GLY A 44 -2.87 -6.86 -6.91
CA GLY A 44 -3.98 -7.06 -5.97
C GLY A 44 -3.64 -7.80 -4.67
N ALA A 45 -2.39 -8.22 -4.45
CA ALA A 45 -1.98 -9.00 -3.26
C ALA A 45 -2.20 -8.27 -1.92
N CYS A 46 -2.23 -6.94 -1.93
CA CYS A 46 -2.45 -6.10 -0.75
C CYS A 46 -3.92 -5.79 -0.44
N VAL A 47 -4.88 -6.30 -1.24
CA VAL A 47 -6.31 -6.08 -1.02
C VAL A 47 -6.87 -7.23 -0.19
N PRO A 48 -7.51 -6.95 0.98
CA PRO A 48 -8.22 -7.97 1.73
C PRO A 48 -9.46 -8.48 0.96
N GLU A 49 -9.75 -9.78 1.07
CA GLU A 49 -10.95 -10.42 0.46
C GLU A 49 -12.27 -10.04 1.14
#